data_AF-A0A484M3N8-F1
#
_entry.id   AF-A0A484M3N8-F1
#
_cell.length_a   1.000
_cell.length_b   1.000
_cell.length_c   1.000
_cell.angle_alpha   90.00
_cell.angle_beta   90.00
_cell.angle_gamma   90.00
#
_symmetry.space_group_name_H-M   'P 1'
#
loop_
_entity.id
_entity.type
_entity.pdbx_description
1 polymer ?
#
loop_
_entity_poly.entity_id
_entity_poly.type
_entity_poly.pdbx_seq_one_letter_code
_entity_poly.pdbx_strand_id
1 'polypeptide(L)' 'MNLRIVLNCERKLYILETDPPKTPDANARASELTSFKKYEDDARDVKCIIMASMTAELQRLHADM' A
#
# COMPACT_ATOMS: atom_id res chain seq x y z
N MET A 1 -6.42 6.81 16.15
CA MET A 1 -6.82 5.72 15.24
C MET A 1 -5.77 4.61 15.34
N ASN A 2 -6.17 3.35 15.51
CA ASN A 2 -5.20 2.25 15.44
C ASN A 2 -5.09 1.79 13.99
N LEU A 3 -4.00 2.20 13.33
CA LEU A 3 -3.79 1.96 11.90
C LEU A 3 -3.84 0.46 11.55
N ARG A 4 -3.26 -0.41 12.38
CA ARG A 4 -3.28 -1.86 12.11
C ARG A 4 -4.69 -2.43 12.09
N ILE A 5 -5.58 -1.95 12.95
CA ILE A 5 -7.00 -2.38 12.96
C ILE A 5 -7.68 -1.97 11.66
N VAL A 6 -7.50 -0.71 11.23
CA VAL A 6 -8.10 -0.20 9.99
C VAL A 6 -7.57 -0.97 8.78
N LEU A 7 -6.26 -1.15 8.67
CA LEU A 7 -5.64 -1.89 7.57
C LEU A 7 -6.06 -3.37 7.53
N ASN A 8 -6.27 -3.99 8.69
CA ASN A 8 -6.76 -5.36 8.76
C ASN A 8 -8.23 -5.46 8.31
N CYS A 9 -9.09 -4.52 8.73
CA CYS A 9 -10.48 -4.43 8.25
C CYS A 9 -10.56 -4.27 6.72
N GLU A 10 -9.66 -3.47 6.15
CA GLU A 10 -9.55 -3.25 4.70
C GLU A 10 -8.89 -4.41 3.94
N ARG A 11 -8.41 -5.45 4.64
CA ARG A 11 -7.60 -6.56 4.11
C ARG A 11 -6.32 -6.11 3.40
N LYS A 12 -5.71 -5.02 3.87
CA LYS A 12 -4.49 -4.42 3.29
C LYS A 12 -3.29 -4.43 4.23
N LEU A 13 -3.42 -4.99 5.44
CA LEU A 13 -2.31 -5.09 6.40
C LEU A 13 -1.08 -5.79 5.80
N TYR A 14 -1.29 -6.76 4.92
CA TYR A 14 -0.22 -7.51 4.25
C TYR A 14 0.79 -6.61 3.52
N ILE A 15 0.37 -5.45 3.01
CA ILE A 15 1.25 -4.47 2.36
C ILE A 15 2.40 -4.02 3.27
N LEU A 16 2.21 -4.01 4.59
CA LEU A 16 3.24 -3.62 5.55
C LEU A 16 4.04 -4.79 6.12
N GLU A 17 3.55 -6.03 5.95
CA GLU A 17 4.09 -7.22 6.61
C GLU A 17 4.82 -8.15 5.64
N THR A 18 4.68 -7.93 4.34
CA THR A 18 5.30 -8.74 3.29
C THR A 18 6.17 -7.89 2.38
N ASP A 19 7.24 -8.49 1.86
CA ASP A 19 8.03 -7.84 0.81
C ASP A 19 7.16 -7.59 -0.45
N PRO A 20 7.41 -6.50 -1.18
CA PRO A 20 6.76 -6.26 -2.45
C PRO A 20 6.94 -7.44 -3.42
N PRO A 21 5.90 -7.81 -4.20
CA PRO A 21 6.06 -8.80 -5.23
C PRO A 21 7.07 -8.33 -6.27
N LYS A 22 7.75 -9.28 -6.90
CA LYS A 22 8.62 -8.98 -8.05
C LYS A 22 7.78 -8.39 -9.18
N THR A 23 8.32 -7.39 -9.86
CA THR A 23 7.71 -6.84 -11.07
C THR A 23 7.53 -7.96 -12.10
N PRO A 24 6.32 -8.15 -12.66
CA PRO A 24 6.08 -9.17 -13.67
C PRO A 24 6.91 -8.93 -14.93
N ASP A 25 7.33 -10.02 -15.58
CA ASP A 25 7.99 -9.96 -16.88
C ASP A 25 7.03 -9.47 -17.98
N ALA A 26 7.59 -8.96 -19.08
CA ALA A 26 6.80 -8.46 -20.22
C ALA A 26 5.86 -9.50 -20.84
N ASN A 27 6.17 -10.79 -20.67
CA ASN A 27 5.38 -11.93 -21.14
C ASN A 27 4.62 -12.66 -20.02
N ALA A 28 4.50 -12.03 -18.83
CA ALA A 28 3.77 -12.60 -17.70
C ALA A 28 2.31 -12.88 -18.03
N ARG A 29 1.71 -13.84 -17.33
CA ARG A 29 0.31 -14.20 -17.51
C ARG A 29 -0.59 -13.06 -17.05
N ALA A 30 -1.77 -12.98 -17.65
CA ALA A 30 -2.78 -11.99 -17.27
C ALA A 30 -3.12 -12.02 -15.76
N SER A 31 -3.12 -13.20 -15.14
CA SER A 31 -3.33 -13.36 -13.70
C SER A 31 -2.21 -12.74 -12.86
N GLU A 32 -0.96 -12.83 -13.31
CA GLU A 32 0.20 -12.27 -12.62
C GLU A 32 0.17 -10.73 -12.71
N LEU A 33 -0.12 -10.20 -13.90
CA LEU A 33 -0.30 -8.77 -14.12
C LEU A 33 -1.46 -8.21 -13.29
N THR A 34 -2.58 -8.94 -13.21
CA THR A 34 -3.75 -8.53 -12.43
C THR A 34 -3.44 -8.51 -10.93
N SER A 35 -2.76 -9.54 -10.41
CA SER A 35 -2.34 -9.59 -9.01
C SER A 35 -1.34 -8.49 -8.67
N PHE A 36 -0.39 -8.21 -9.55
CA PHE A 36 0.58 -7.14 -9.34
C PHE A 36 -0.10 -5.77 -9.32
N LYS A 37 -0.99 -5.49 -10.28
CA LYS A 37 -1.77 -4.24 -10.30
C LYS A 37 -2.60 -4.05 -9.03
N LYS A 38 -3.25 -5.13 -8.55
CA LYS A 38 -3.98 -5.09 -7.28
C LYS A 38 -3.06 -4.73 -6.11
N TYR A 39 -1.86 -5.29 -6.07
CA TYR A 39 -0.87 -4.93 -5.05
C TYR A 39 -0.51 -3.44 -5.13
N GLU A 40 -0.28 -2.88 -6.32
CA GLU A 40 0.03 -1.46 -6.51
C GLU A 40 -1.12 -0.55 -6.04
N ASP A 41 -2.36 -0.93 -6.36
CA ASP A 41 -3.57 -0.21 -5.93
C ASP A 41 -3.72 -0.26 -4.40
N ASP A 42 -3.60 -1.44 -3.79
CA ASP A 42 -3.65 -1.61 -2.33
C ASP A 42 -2.51 -0.84 -1.65
N ALA A 43 -1.29 -0.84 -2.22
CA ALA A 43 -0.16 -0.08 -1.69
C ALA A 43 -0.39 1.43 -1.70
N ARG A 44 -1.04 1.95 -2.76
CA ARG A 44 -1.46 3.35 -2.84
C ARG A 44 -2.48 3.69 -1.76
N ASP A 45 -3.48 2.83 -1.56
CA ASP A 45 -4.49 3.03 -0.51
C ASP A 45 -3.85 3.06 0.87
N VAL A 46 -2.95 2.12 1.17
CA VAL A 46 -2.22 2.09 2.45
C VAL A 46 -1.42 3.36 2.67
N LYS A 47 -0.71 3.88 1.65
CA LYS A 47 0.00 5.16 1.73
C LYS A 47 -0.97 6.29 2.10
N CYS A 48 -2.13 6.38 1.45
CA CYS A 48 -3.15 7.39 1.74
C CYS A 48 -3.69 7.28 3.18
N ILE A 49 -3.99 6.07 3.65
CA ILE A 49 -4.50 5.84 5.01
C ILE A 49 -3.44 6.25 6.05
N ILE A 50 -2.17 5.88 5.82
CA ILE A 50 -1.06 6.28 6.69
C ILE A 50 -0.97 7.80 6.75
N MET A 51 -0.90 8.47 5.61
CA MET A 51 -0.82 9.93 5.54
C MET A 51 -2.00 10.59 6.25
N ALA A 52 -3.23 10.15 6.00
CA ALA A 52 -4.43 10.69 6.64
C ALA A 52 -4.44 10.49 8.17
N SER A 53 -3.75 9.47 8.67
CA SER A 53 -3.62 9.19 10.10
C SER A 53 -2.49 9.95 10.79
N MET A 54 -1.56 10.54 10.03
CA MET A 54 -0.46 11.35 10.55
C MET A 54 -0.96 12.71 11.05
N THR A 55 -0.31 13.25 12.07
CA THR A 55 -0.55 14.64 12.49
C THR A 55 -0.09 15.61 11.39
N ALA A 56 -0.67 16.81 11.34
CA ALA A 56 -0.34 17.80 10.32
C ALA A 56 1.16 18.19 10.32
N GLU A 57 1.83 18.14 11.47
CA GLU A 57 3.27 18.38 11.59
C GLU A 57 4.10 17.27 10.94
N LEU A 58 3.71 16.01 11.14
CA LEU A 58 4.37 14.87 10.49
C LEU A 58 4.10 14.86 8.98
N GLN A 59 2.89 15.20 8.54
CA GLN A 59 2.59 15.32 7.10
C GLN A 59 3.47 16.37 6.42
N ARG A 60 3.68 17.53 7.04
CA ARG A 60 4.53 18.61 6.50
C ARG A 60 5.98 18.19 6.29
N LEU A 61 6.53 17.36 7.16
CA LEU A 61 7.92 16.88 7.05
C LEU A 61 8.15 15.92 5.88
N HIS A 62 7.10 15.28 5.37
CA HIS A 62 7.18 14.25 4.33
C HIS A 62 6.42 14.58 3.05
N ALA A 63 5.81 15.77 2.96
CA ALA A 63 5.06 16.20 1.78
C ALA A 63 5.95 16.40 0.53
N ASP A 64 7.25 16.60 0.73
CA ASP A 64 8.23 16.89 -0.33
C ASP A 64 9.11 15.68 -0.72
N MET A 65 8.76 14.47 -0.27
CA MET A 65 9.51 13.22 -0.53
C MET A 65 8.70 12.24 -1.40
#